data_AF-A0A950TJ96-F1
#
_entry.id   AF-A0A950TJ96-F1
#
_cell.length_a   1.000
_cell.length_b   1.000
_cell.length_c   1.000
_cell.angle_alpha   90.00
_cell.angle_beta   90.00
_cell.angle_gamma   90.00
#
_symmetry.space_group_name_H-M   'P 1'
#
loop_
_entity.id
_entity.type
_entity.pdbx_description
1 polymer ?
#
loop_
_entity_poly.entity_id
_entity_poly.type
_entity_poly.pdbx_seq_one_letter_code
_entity_poly.pdbx_strand_id
1 'polypeptide(L)'
;KPMIAWAHDNRQPASADNVYLAWQENMSQHIIAALDHWRDARDTWVEQMFFAMYDSPVRQAALGIDPANTQPMRKPGKDPLHDELLRQRTADLKARMPVGGLREAMIRALLYVGIGRGAVDERGFNIVRQVRREHEDALTLPLQEFKKIVRDQFSMLMLDEEAALAAIPRMLPSDVTPRRLVFDAITRILGASGSLNEEDQRRLARIADLFALREGVVDNTNVTALPARAS
;
A
#
# COMPACT_ATOMS: atom_id res chain seq x y z
N LYS A 1 21.10 18.97 -38.42
CA LYS A 1 20.07 17.90 -38.60
C LYS A 1 19.08 18.24 -39.76
N PRO A 2 19.52 18.43 -41.02
CA PRO A 2 18.58 18.71 -42.12
C PRO A 2 18.03 17.44 -42.82
N MET A 3 18.75 16.32 -42.81
CA MET A 3 18.36 15.10 -43.54
C MET A 3 17.13 14.39 -42.96
N ILE A 4 16.97 14.37 -41.63
CA ILE A 4 15.81 13.71 -40.99
C ILE A 4 14.52 14.49 -41.27
N ALA A 5 14.57 15.83 -41.26
CA ALA A 5 13.42 16.67 -41.59
C ALA A 5 13.01 16.50 -43.07
N TRP A 6 13.97 16.50 -43.99
CA TRP A 6 13.71 16.28 -45.43
C TRP A 6 13.10 14.91 -45.74
N ALA A 7 13.50 13.87 -45.01
CA ALA A 7 12.96 12.52 -45.15
C ALA A 7 11.57 12.33 -44.52
N HIS A 8 11.13 13.23 -43.64
CA HIS A 8 9.76 13.28 -43.15
C HIS A 8 8.83 14.01 -44.14
N ASP A 9 9.32 15.11 -44.73
CA ASP A 9 8.53 15.93 -45.67
C ASP A 9 8.34 15.28 -47.05
N ASN A 10 9.22 14.35 -47.46
CA ASN A 10 9.15 13.65 -48.75
C ASN A 10 8.63 12.21 -48.68
N ARG A 11 7.91 11.82 -47.62
CA ARG A 11 7.30 10.48 -47.55
C ARG A 11 6.10 10.40 -48.48
N GLN A 12 6.25 9.73 -49.62
CA GLN A 12 5.13 9.33 -50.45
C GLN A 12 4.55 8.00 -49.94
N PRO A 13 3.23 7.90 -49.70
CA PRO A 13 2.62 6.63 -49.37
C PRO A 13 2.78 5.68 -50.56
N ALA A 14 3.22 4.46 -50.30
CA ALA A 14 3.36 3.44 -51.33
C ALA A 14 1.98 3.06 -51.88
N SER A 15 1.93 2.77 -53.19
CA SER A 15 0.71 2.42 -53.93
C SER A 15 -0.03 1.24 -53.27
N ALA A 16 -1.37 1.29 -53.28
CA ALA A 16 -2.23 0.24 -52.74
C ALA A 16 -2.08 -1.12 -53.45
N ASP A 17 -1.57 -1.13 -54.70
CA ASP A 17 -1.29 -2.36 -55.48
C ASP A 17 0.16 -2.87 -55.32
N ASN A 18 0.89 -2.42 -54.29
CA ASN A 18 2.27 -2.85 -54.08
C ASN A 18 2.35 -4.26 -53.48
N VAL A 19 2.69 -5.24 -54.34
CA VAL A 19 2.87 -6.66 -53.98
C VAL A 19 3.87 -6.85 -52.83
N TYR A 20 4.90 -6.01 -52.71
CA TYR A 20 5.88 -6.10 -51.62
C TYR A 20 5.32 -5.68 -50.26
N LEU A 21 4.39 -4.71 -50.22
CA LEU A 21 3.70 -4.33 -48.98
C LEU A 21 2.71 -5.42 -48.55
N ALA A 22 1.98 -6.01 -49.49
CA ALA A 22 1.08 -7.13 -49.20
C ALA A 22 1.86 -8.35 -48.67
N TRP A 23 3.04 -8.62 -49.23
CA TRP A 23 3.92 -9.69 -48.75
C TRP A 23 4.49 -9.39 -47.36
N GLN A 24 4.92 -8.14 -47.10
CA GLN A 24 5.39 -7.71 -45.78
C GLN A 24 4.28 -7.85 -44.72
N GLU A 25 3.06 -7.42 -45.03
CA GLU A 25 1.92 -7.51 -44.13
C GLU A 25 1.58 -8.98 -43.82
N ASN A 26 1.61 -9.84 -44.84
CA ASN A 26 1.38 -11.27 -44.67
C ASN A 26 2.47 -11.92 -43.79
N MET A 27 3.75 -11.59 -44.00
CA MET A 27 4.84 -12.05 -43.13
C MET A 27 4.70 -11.53 -41.70
N SER A 28 4.30 -10.26 -41.52
CA SER A 28 4.04 -9.66 -40.22
C SER A 28 2.94 -10.44 -39.48
N GLN A 29 1.84 -10.75 -40.17
CA GLN A 29 0.74 -11.54 -39.61
C GLN A 29 1.18 -12.96 -39.22
N HIS A 30 2.06 -13.61 -40.00
CA HIS A 30 2.62 -14.91 -39.64
C HIS A 30 3.52 -14.85 -38.41
N ILE A 31 4.32 -13.79 -38.27
CA ILE A 31 5.17 -13.59 -37.09
C ILE A 31 4.31 -13.34 -35.86
N ILE A 32 3.27 -12.51 -35.97
CA ILE A 32 2.31 -12.25 -34.89
C ILE A 32 1.63 -13.55 -34.48
N ALA A 33 1.09 -14.31 -35.43
CA ALA A 33 0.43 -15.58 -35.16
C ALA A 33 1.37 -16.62 -34.50
N ALA A 34 2.64 -16.67 -34.92
CA ALA A 34 3.63 -17.55 -34.30
C ALA A 34 3.96 -17.15 -32.86
N LEU A 35 4.08 -15.85 -32.59
CA LEU A 35 4.33 -15.32 -31.25
C LEU A 35 3.13 -15.51 -30.32
N ASP A 36 1.91 -15.35 -30.84
CA ASP A 36 0.68 -15.60 -30.10
C ASP A 36 0.56 -17.09 -29.76
N HIS A 37 0.80 -17.99 -30.73
CA HIS A 37 0.77 -19.43 -30.47
C HIS A 37 1.83 -19.86 -29.44
N TRP A 38 3.02 -19.26 -29.47
CA TRP A 38 4.04 -19.53 -28.46
C TRP A 38 3.64 -19.03 -27.07
N ARG A 39 2.94 -17.88 -26.97
CA ARG A 39 2.38 -17.39 -25.71
C ARG A 39 1.36 -18.37 -25.16
N ASP A 40 0.40 -18.79 -25.98
CA ASP A 40 -0.68 -19.71 -25.58
C ASP A 40 -0.12 -21.07 -25.15
N ALA A 41 0.86 -21.60 -25.88
CA ALA A 41 1.51 -22.86 -25.53
C ALA A 41 2.27 -22.77 -24.20
N ARG A 42 2.95 -21.64 -23.95
CA ARG A 42 3.67 -21.41 -22.69
C ARG A 42 2.70 -21.28 -21.52
N ASP A 43 1.62 -20.52 -21.69
CA ASP A 43 0.63 -20.31 -20.63
C ASP A 43 -0.06 -21.63 -20.26
N THR A 44 -0.43 -22.44 -21.27
CA THR A 44 -0.97 -23.79 -21.08
C THR A 44 0.03 -24.69 -20.33
N TRP A 45 1.32 -24.63 -20.69
CA TRP A 45 2.35 -25.44 -20.03
C TRP A 45 2.57 -25.02 -18.57
N VAL A 46 2.59 -23.72 -18.29
CA VAL A 46 2.70 -23.18 -16.92
C VAL A 46 1.48 -23.57 -16.09
N GLU A 47 0.28 -23.50 -16.66
CA GLU A 47 -0.96 -23.92 -15.99
C GLU A 47 -0.94 -25.41 -15.65
N GLN A 48 -0.56 -26.26 -16.61
CA GLN A 48 -0.44 -27.71 -16.40
C GLN A 48 0.60 -28.04 -15.32
N MET A 49 1.76 -27.36 -15.35
CA MET A 49 2.80 -27.54 -14.33
C MET A 49 2.35 -27.03 -12.96
N PHE A 50 1.56 -25.96 -12.90
CA PHE A 50 0.98 -25.46 -11.66
C PHE A 50 0.01 -26.48 -11.05
N PHE A 51 -0.91 -27.05 -11.84
CA PHE A 51 -1.84 -28.07 -11.34
C PHE A 51 -1.13 -29.38 -11.00
N ALA A 52 -0.18 -29.85 -11.80
CA ALA A 52 0.63 -31.02 -11.46
C ALA A 52 1.43 -30.79 -10.16
N MET A 53 1.96 -29.58 -10.03
CA MET A 53 2.51 -28.94 -8.84
C MET A 53 1.59 -29.13 -7.64
N TYR A 54 0.49 -28.40 -7.67
CA TYR A 54 -0.28 -28.01 -6.50
C TYR A 54 -1.55 -28.83 -6.27
N ASP A 55 -2.13 -29.41 -7.31
CA ASP A 55 -3.39 -30.15 -7.29
C ASP A 55 -3.19 -31.67 -7.37
N SER A 56 -1.98 -32.16 -7.11
CA SER A 56 -1.71 -33.60 -7.18
C SER A 56 -2.48 -34.39 -6.10
N PRO A 57 -3.32 -35.37 -6.49
CA PRO A 57 -4.07 -36.21 -5.55
C PRO A 57 -3.17 -36.97 -4.60
N VAL A 58 -1.94 -37.27 -5.02
CA VAL A 58 -0.92 -37.95 -4.20
C VAL A 58 -0.49 -37.11 -3.00
N ARG A 59 -0.37 -35.78 -3.14
CA ARG A 59 -0.05 -34.90 -1.99
C ARG A 59 -1.26 -34.67 -1.09
N GLN A 60 -2.44 -34.56 -1.67
CA GLN A 60 -3.68 -34.50 -0.89
C GLN A 60 -3.82 -35.78 -0.03
N ALA A 61 -3.59 -36.96 -0.61
CA ALA A 61 -3.57 -38.23 0.11
C ALA A 61 -2.46 -38.33 1.17
N ALA A 62 -1.24 -37.85 0.88
CA ALA A 62 -0.14 -37.81 1.85
C ALA A 62 -0.44 -36.89 3.06
N LEU A 63 -1.27 -35.87 2.86
CA LEU A 63 -1.75 -34.97 3.92
C LEU A 63 -3.05 -35.47 4.59
N GLY A 64 -3.55 -36.66 4.22
CA GLY A 64 -4.79 -37.22 4.76
C GLY A 64 -6.05 -36.50 4.27
N ILE A 65 -5.96 -35.76 3.17
CA ILE A 65 -7.07 -35.07 2.53
C ILE A 65 -7.67 -36.03 1.49
N ASP A 66 -8.92 -36.43 1.72
CA ASP A 66 -9.71 -37.18 0.75
C ASP A 66 -10.50 -36.17 -0.13
N PRO A 67 -10.15 -36.01 -1.43
CA PRO A 67 -10.82 -35.06 -2.31
C PRO A 67 -12.27 -35.47 -2.65
N ALA A 68 -12.66 -36.72 -2.42
CA ALA A 68 -14.05 -37.19 -2.58
C ALA A 68 -14.90 -37.00 -1.31
N ASN A 69 -14.27 -36.63 -0.19
CA ASN A 69 -14.96 -36.44 1.07
C ASN A 69 -15.70 -35.09 1.10
N THR A 70 -17.02 -35.14 1.03
CA THR A 70 -17.91 -33.98 1.16
C THR A 70 -18.14 -33.54 2.60
N GLN A 71 -17.57 -34.24 3.59
CA GLN A 71 -17.63 -33.80 4.98
C GLN A 71 -16.74 -32.57 5.18
N PRO A 72 -17.21 -31.54 5.93
CA PRO A 72 -16.37 -30.40 6.29
C PRO A 72 -15.09 -30.90 6.95
N MET A 73 -13.94 -30.39 6.49
CA MET A 73 -12.64 -30.69 7.13
C MET A 73 -12.78 -30.54 8.65
N ARG A 74 -12.38 -31.58 9.38
CA ARG A 74 -12.38 -31.56 10.84
C ARG A 74 -11.47 -30.40 11.27
N LYS A 75 -12.07 -29.33 11.78
CA LYS A 75 -11.30 -28.19 12.31
C LYS A 75 -10.31 -28.78 13.32
N PRO A 76 -9.00 -28.46 13.22
CA PRO A 76 -8.04 -28.84 14.24
C PRO A 76 -8.65 -28.50 15.60
N GLY A 77 -8.63 -29.44 16.55
CA GLY A 77 -9.11 -29.17 17.90
C GLY A 77 -8.41 -27.91 18.41
N LYS A 78 -9.17 -26.96 18.95
CA LYS A 78 -8.59 -25.74 19.54
C LYS A 78 -7.66 -26.19 20.65
N ASP A 79 -6.36 -26.10 20.40
CA ASP A 79 -5.34 -26.39 21.40
C ASP A 79 -5.45 -25.31 22.49
N PRO A 80 -5.71 -25.66 23.76
CA PRO A 80 -5.79 -24.67 24.85
C PRO A 80 -4.52 -23.82 24.95
N LEU A 81 -3.36 -24.35 24.53
CA LEU A 81 -2.11 -23.59 24.48
C LEU A 81 -2.14 -22.52 23.36
N HIS A 82 -2.77 -22.79 22.23
CA HIS A 82 -2.94 -21.82 21.14
C HIS A 82 -3.86 -20.67 21.56
N ASP A 83 -5.00 -20.99 22.20
CA ASP A 83 -5.94 -19.97 22.68
C ASP A 83 -5.28 -19.05 23.73
N GLU A 84 -4.44 -19.61 24.61
CA GLU A 84 -3.71 -18.84 25.61
C GLU A 84 -2.65 -17.93 24.96
N LEU A 85 -1.88 -18.43 23.98
CA LEU A 85 -0.93 -17.63 23.22
C LEU A 85 -1.62 -16.47 22.48
N LEU A 86 -2.81 -16.71 21.92
CA LEU A 86 -3.60 -15.64 21.28
C LEU A 86 -4.01 -14.59 22.29
N ARG A 87 -4.52 -14.99 23.48
CA ARG A 87 -4.89 -14.03 24.54
C ARG A 87 -3.71 -13.19 24.98
N GLN A 88 -2.55 -13.83 25.22
CA GLN A 88 -1.32 -13.13 25.58
C GLN A 88 -0.91 -12.15 24.48
N ARG A 89 -0.94 -12.57 23.21
CA ARG A 89 -0.59 -11.68 22.10
C ARG A 89 -1.53 -10.49 21.97
N THR A 90 -2.83 -10.71 22.14
CA THR A 90 -3.83 -9.64 22.16
C THR A 90 -3.59 -8.67 23.33
N ALA A 91 -3.30 -9.18 24.53
CA ALA A 91 -2.99 -8.36 25.70
C ALA A 91 -1.73 -7.51 25.49
N ASP A 92 -0.67 -8.10 24.95
CA ASP A 92 0.57 -7.41 24.61
C ASP A 92 0.34 -6.27 23.61
N LEU A 93 -0.45 -6.52 22.55
CA LEU A 93 -0.76 -5.50 21.55
C LEU A 93 -1.57 -4.35 22.16
N LYS A 94 -2.56 -4.65 23.01
CA LYS A 94 -3.33 -3.63 23.74
C LYS A 94 -2.44 -2.79 24.65
N ALA A 95 -1.52 -3.42 25.38
CA ALA A 95 -0.59 -2.73 26.27
C ALA A 95 0.38 -1.81 25.51
N ARG A 96 0.80 -2.20 24.30
CA ARG A 96 1.73 -1.44 23.46
C ARG A 96 1.06 -0.38 22.58
N MET A 97 -0.27 -0.31 22.56
CA MET A 97 -1.03 0.62 21.73
C MET A 97 -0.66 2.11 21.93
N PRO A 98 -0.45 2.63 23.18
CA PRO A 98 0.03 3.99 23.40
C PRO A 98 1.57 4.13 23.33
N VAL A 99 2.30 3.04 23.15
CA VAL A 99 3.77 3.03 23.18
C VAL A 99 4.31 3.20 21.76
N GLY A 100 5.18 4.19 21.58
CA GLY A 100 5.87 4.47 20.33
C GLY A 100 6.08 5.96 20.14
N GLY A 101 6.76 6.32 19.06
CA GLY A 101 7.05 7.70 18.73
C GLY A 101 6.45 8.10 17.39
N LEU A 102 7.03 9.16 16.85
CA LEU A 102 6.67 9.75 15.57
C LEU A 102 6.65 8.73 14.41
N ARG A 103 7.56 7.75 14.44
CA ARG A 103 7.67 6.68 13.44
C ARG A 103 6.46 5.75 13.47
N GLU A 104 6.10 5.22 14.64
CA GLU A 104 4.96 4.34 14.80
C GLU A 104 3.65 5.06 14.49
N ALA A 105 3.53 6.34 14.86
CA ALA A 105 2.40 7.19 14.49
C ALA A 105 2.28 7.35 12.97
N MET A 106 3.40 7.58 12.26
CA MET A 106 3.44 7.65 10.80
C MET A 106 2.97 6.34 10.15
N ILE A 107 3.50 5.20 10.61
CA ILE A 107 3.13 3.89 10.08
C ILE A 107 1.64 3.61 10.30
N ARG A 108 1.13 3.90 11.50
CA ARG A 108 -0.28 3.72 11.83
C ARG A 108 -1.19 4.58 10.96
N ALA A 109 -0.82 5.84 10.73
CA ALA A 109 -1.55 6.73 9.83
C ALA A 109 -1.57 6.23 8.38
N LEU A 110 -0.41 5.80 7.85
CA LEU A 110 -0.31 5.23 6.50
C LEU A 110 -1.17 3.97 6.34
N LEU A 111 -1.17 3.09 7.35
CA LEU A 111 -1.98 1.88 7.33
C LEU A 111 -3.48 2.21 7.42
N TYR A 112 -3.89 3.10 8.31
CA TYR A 112 -5.30 3.48 8.46
C TYR A 112 -5.88 4.07 7.16
N VAL A 113 -5.17 5.00 6.54
CA VAL A 113 -5.60 5.60 5.28
C VAL A 113 -5.47 4.62 4.11
N GLY A 114 -4.43 3.77 4.11
CA GLY A 114 -4.15 2.83 3.02
C GLY A 114 -4.90 1.50 3.05
N ILE A 115 -5.57 1.13 4.15
CA ILE A 115 -6.20 -0.19 4.35
C ILE A 115 -7.16 -0.57 3.21
N GLY A 116 -7.90 0.40 2.65
CA GLY A 116 -8.85 0.16 1.56
C GLY A 116 -8.23 0.09 0.16
N ARG A 117 -6.96 0.49 -0.01
CA ARG A 117 -6.32 0.68 -1.31
C ARG A 117 -5.55 -0.54 -1.81
N GLY A 118 -5.43 -1.59 -1.00
CA GLY A 118 -4.50 -2.69 -1.29
C GLY A 118 -3.04 -2.27 -1.10
N ALA A 119 -2.11 -3.19 -1.32
CA ALA A 119 -0.68 -2.99 -1.03
C ALA A 119 -0.10 -1.71 -1.66
N VAL A 120 0.89 -1.11 -0.98
CA VAL A 120 1.67 0.01 -1.52
C VAL A 120 2.39 -0.46 -2.79
N ASP A 121 2.13 0.22 -3.91
CA ASP A 121 2.75 -0.07 -5.21
C ASP A 121 4.21 0.42 -5.28
N GLU A 122 4.88 0.16 -6.40
CA GLU A 122 6.28 0.55 -6.60
C GLU A 122 6.50 2.06 -6.44
N ARG A 123 5.51 2.88 -6.82
CA ARG A 123 5.56 4.35 -6.70
C ARG A 123 5.57 4.79 -5.24
N GLY A 124 4.66 4.26 -4.42
CA GLY A 124 4.64 4.54 -2.98
C GLY A 124 5.93 4.05 -2.30
N PHE A 125 6.47 2.89 -2.71
CA PHE A 125 7.73 2.38 -2.19
C PHE A 125 8.93 3.28 -2.55
N ASN A 126 8.96 3.85 -3.76
CA ASN A 126 9.98 4.82 -4.16
C ASN A 126 9.96 6.08 -3.31
N ILE A 127 8.78 6.60 -2.94
CA ILE A 127 8.68 7.74 -2.01
C ILE A 127 9.17 7.33 -0.61
N VAL A 128 8.83 6.16 -0.11
CA VAL A 128 9.38 5.66 1.18
C VAL A 128 10.90 5.62 1.15
N ARG A 129 11.50 5.17 0.02
CA ARG A 129 12.96 5.16 -0.16
C ARG A 129 13.53 6.58 -0.19
N GLN A 130 12.84 7.53 -0.81
CA GLN A 130 13.25 8.93 -0.84
C GLN A 130 13.17 9.58 0.55
N VAL A 131 12.06 9.42 1.26
CA VAL A 131 11.87 9.91 2.64
C VAL A 131 12.94 9.34 3.59
N ARG A 132 13.34 8.07 3.41
CA ARG A 132 14.46 7.49 4.17
C ARG A 132 15.82 8.14 3.88
N ARG A 133 16.06 8.62 2.65
CA ARG A 133 17.30 9.33 2.29
C ARG A 133 17.30 10.76 2.78
N GLU A 134 16.14 11.41 2.79
CA GLU A 134 15.95 12.78 3.29
C GLU A 134 16.12 12.87 4.82
N HIS A 135 15.99 11.75 5.54
CA HIS A 135 16.07 11.66 7.00
C HIS A 135 17.02 10.53 7.45
N GLU A 136 18.31 10.64 7.10
CA GLU A 136 19.36 9.62 7.33
C GLU A 136 19.42 9.06 8.76
N ASP A 137 19.06 9.85 9.78
CA ASP A 137 19.16 9.44 11.19
C ASP A 137 17.88 8.78 11.76
N ALA A 138 16.72 8.93 11.10
CA ALA A 138 15.44 8.59 11.71
C ALA A 138 14.88 7.20 11.32
N LEU A 139 15.46 6.51 10.33
CA LEU A 139 14.85 5.31 9.71
C LEU A 139 15.85 4.18 9.35
N THR A 140 17.03 4.15 9.95
CA THR A 140 18.02 3.07 9.82
C THR A 140 17.61 1.87 10.68
N LEU A 141 16.51 1.23 10.30
CA LEU A 141 16.03 -0.03 10.88
C LEU A 141 16.41 -1.20 9.98
N PRO A 142 16.83 -2.35 10.54
CA PRO A 142 16.86 -3.61 9.81
C PRO A 142 15.48 -3.91 9.22
N LEU A 143 15.44 -4.43 8.00
CA LEU A 143 14.16 -4.71 7.30
C LEU A 143 13.23 -5.61 8.12
N GLN A 144 13.79 -6.58 8.86
CA GLN A 144 13.02 -7.49 9.70
C GLN A 144 12.31 -6.76 10.85
N GLU A 145 12.98 -5.80 11.47
CA GLU A 145 12.42 -5.01 12.56
C GLU A 145 11.35 -4.04 12.05
N PHE A 146 11.58 -3.41 10.89
CA PHE A 146 10.57 -2.61 10.22
C PHE A 146 9.31 -3.44 9.90
N LYS A 147 9.47 -4.64 9.30
CA LYS A 147 8.34 -5.56 9.03
C LYS A 147 7.58 -5.93 10.30
N LYS A 148 8.29 -6.15 11.41
CA LYS A 148 7.70 -6.42 12.71
C LYS A 148 6.86 -5.25 13.21
N ILE A 149 7.39 -4.02 13.14
CA ILE A 149 6.66 -2.80 13.54
C ILE A 149 5.41 -2.63 12.69
N VAL A 150 5.51 -2.73 11.36
CA VAL A 150 4.36 -2.61 10.46
C VAL A 150 3.28 -3.65 10.79
N ARG A 151 3.69 -4.91 11.02
CA ARG A 151 2.74 -5.98 11.39
C ARG A 151 2.07 -5.70 12.74
N ASP A 152 2.82 -5.23 13.73
CA ASP A 152 2.26 -4.89 15.05
C ASP A 152 1.28 -3.72 14.93
N GLN A 153 1.62 -2.65 14.21
CA GLN A 153 0.72 -1.50 13.99
C GLN A 153 -0.55 -1.89 13.21
N PHE A 154 -0.42 -2.74 12.19
CA PHE A 154 -1.57 -3.27 11.45
C PHE A 154 -2.46 -4.14 12.36
N SER A 155 -1.85 -5.01 13.17
CA SER A 155 -2.59 -5.86 14.11
C SER A 155 -3.33 -5.05 15.17
N MET A 156 -2.75 -3.93 15.64
CA MET A 156 -3.42 -3.00 16.55
C MET A 156 -4.66 -2.37 15.89
N LEU A 157 -4.56 -1.90 14.64
CA LEU A 157 -5.70 -1.34 13.90
C LEU A 157 -6.82 -2.36 13.69
N MET A 158 -6.47 -3.62 13.37
CA MET A 158 -7.46 -4.70 13.21
C MET A 158 -8.09 -5.14 14.53
N LEU A 159 -7.38 -4.95 15.65
CA LEU A 159 -7.87 -5.32 16.98
C LEU A 159 -8.81 -4.26 17.55
N ASP A 160 -8.44 -2.99 17.46
CA ASP A 160 -9.21 -1.84 17.95
C ASP A 160 -8.75 -0.57 17.23
N GLU A 161 -9.40 -0.25 16.11
CA GLU A 161 -9.05 0.89 15.26
C GLU A 161 -9.15 2.22 16.02
N GLU A 162 -10.24 2.42 16.76
CA GLU A 162 -10.50 3.66 17.50
C GLU A 162 -9.46 3.90 18.61
N ALA A 163 -9.14 2.87 19.40
CA ALA A 163 -8.12 2.99 20.43
C ALA A 163 -6.72 3.21 19.83
N ALA A 164 -6.42 2.58 18.69
CA ALA A 164 -5.16 2.80 17.98
C ALA A 164 -5.05 4.25 17.45
N LEU A 165 -6.12 4.82 16.92
CA LEU A 165 -6.14 6.22 16.47
C LEU A 165 -6.07 7.22 17.63
N ALA A 166 -6.82 6.98 18.70
CA ALA A 166 -6.82 7.83 19.90
C ALA A 166 -5.44 7.89 20.60
N ALA A 167 -4.58 6.89 20.37
CA ALA A 167 -3.22 6.88 20.89
C ALA A 167 -2.23 7.74 20.09
N ILE A 168 -2.51 8.07 18.81
CA ILE A 168 -1.60 8.82 17.93
C ILE A 168 -1.13 10.14 18.56
N PRO A 169 -1.99 11.02 19.11
CA PRO A 169 -1.57 12.31 19.64
C PRO A 169 -0.52 12.20 20.76
N ARG A 170 -0.54 11.11 21.54
CA ARG A 170 0.43 10.88 22.64
C ARG A 170 1.81 10.40 22.16
N MET A 171 1.88 9.88 20.93
CA MET A 171 3.12 9.39 20.31
C MET A 171 3.88 10.50 19.56
N LEU A 172 3.22 11.64 19.34
CA LEU A 172 3.78 12.77 18.61
C LEU A 172 4.59 13.68 19.54
N PRO A 173 5.73 14.22 19.07
CA PRO A 173 6.51 15.20 19.84
C PRO A 173 5.70 16.49 20.05
N SER A 174 5.95 17.27 21.10
CA SER A 174 5.20 18.53 21.32
C SER A 174 5.42 19.59 20.23
N ASP A 175 6.56 19.55 19.54
CA ASP A 175 6.88 20.47 18.44
C ASP A 175 6.03 20.17 17.19
N VAL A 176 5.48 21.23 16.58
CA VAL A 176 4.66 21.16 15.36
C VAL A 176 5.50 20.87 14.13
N THR A 177 6.76 21.30 14.09
CA THR A 177 7.66 21.15 12.94
C THR A 177 7.82 19.69 12.51
N PRO A 178 8.23 18.75 13.38
CA PRO A 178 8.34 17.33 13.03
C PRO A 178 6.99 16.66 12.74
N ARG A 179 5.89 17.14 13.35
CA ARG A 179 4.54 16.64 13.03
C ARG A 179 4.16 16.98 11.59
N ARG A 180 4.36 18.24 11.18
CA ARG A 180 4.07 18.71 9.83
C ARG A 180 4.91 17.99 8.80
N LEU A 181 6.22 17.87 9.04
CA LEU A 181 7.15 17.13 8.17
C LEU A 181 6.66 15.69 7.90
N VAL A 182 6.25 14.98 8.95
CA VAL A 182 5.78 13.59 8.83
C VAL A 182 4.42 13.52 8.15
N PHE A 183 3.52 14.45 8.43
CA PHE A 183 2.23 14.52 7.75
C PHE A 183 2.38 14.80 6.25
N ASP A 184 3.31 15.67 5.87
CA ASP A 184 3.63 15.95 4.47
C ASP A 184 4.23 14.70 3.80
N ALA A 185 5.08 13.94 4.51
CA ALA A 185 5.59 12.67 4.01
C ALA A 185 4.46 11.63 3.81
N ILE A 186 3.51 11.53 4.75
CA ILE A 186 2.32 10.66 4.63
C ILE A 186 1.53 11.02 3.38
N THR A 187 1.24 12.31 3.19
CA THR A 187 0.47 12.82 2.05
C THR A 187 1.18 12.55 0.72
N ARG A 188 2.49 12.77 0.66
CA ARG A 188 3.32 12.45 -0.52
C ARG A 188 3.29 10.95 -0.87
N ILE A 189 3.44 10.08 0.13
CA ILE A 189 3.43 8.61 -0.07
C ILE A 189 2.06 8.16 -0.60
N LEU A 190 0.98 8.61 0.04
CA LEU A 190 -0.37 8.21 -0.33
C LEU A 190 -0.76 8.71 -1.72
N GLY A 191 -0.36 9.93 -2.10
CA GLY A 191 -0.61 10.48 -3.43
C GLY A 191 0.19 9.83 -4.56
N ALA A 192 1.35 9.23 -4.26
CA ALA A 192 2.16 8.54 -5.27
C ALA A 192 1.52 7.24 -5.76
N SER A 193 0.73 6.57 -4.92
CA SER A 193 -0.01 5.36 -5.26
C SER A 193 -1.37 5.65 -5.93
N GLY A 194 -1.55 6.84 -6.52
CA GLY A 194 -2.75 7.25 -7.26
C GLY A 194 -3.66 8.22 -6.49
N SER A 195 -4.77 8.62 -7.11
CA SER A 195 -5.72 9.57 -6.50
C SER A 195 -6.40 8.98 -5.27
N LEU A 196 -6.57 9.81 -4.23
CA LEU A 196 -7.31 9.45 -3.02
C LEU A 196 -8.81 9.49 -3.31
N ASN A 197 -9.53 8.39 -3.02
CA ASN A 197 -10.98 8.40 -3.08
C ASN A 197 -11.55 9.23 -1.90
N GLU A 198 -12.86 9.44 -1.86
CA GLU A 198 -13.48 10.25 -0.81
C GLU A 198 -13.25 9.67 0.60
N GLU A 199 -13.22 8.36 0.74
CA GLU A 199 -13.01 7.70 2.04
C GLU A 199 -11.58 7.91 2.54
N ASP A 200 -10.59 7.73 1.67
CA ASP A 200 -9.18 7.94 1.98
C ASP A 200 -8.91 9.41 2.32
N GLN A 201 -9.59 10.35 1.64
CA GLN A 201 -9.54 11.78 1.98
C GLN A 201 -10.13 12.06 3.37
N ARG A 202 -11.28 11.46 3.70
CA ARG A 202 -11.87 11.56 5.05
C ARG A 202 -10.93 11.00 6.12
N ARG A 203 -10.33 9.84 5.86
CA ARG A 203 -9.35 9.21 6.75
C ARG A 203 -8.09 10.07 6.92
N LEU A 204 -7.58 10.66 5.83
CA LEU A 204 -6.44 11.56 5.87
C LEU A 204 -6.74 12.85 6.65
N ALA A 205 -7.93 13.43 6.48
CA ALA A 205 -8.37 14.58 7.26
C ALA A 205 -8.43 14.25 8.77
N ARG A 206 -8.94 13.07 9.12
CA ARG A 206 -8.93 12.58 10.51
C ARG A 206 -7.51 12.45 11.07
N ILE A 207 -6.55 11.97 10.27
CA ILE A 207 -5.14 11.95 10.68
C ILE A 207 -4.59 13.37 10.88
N ALA A 208 -4.96 14.33 10.02
CA ALA A 208 -4.54 15.73 10.17
C ALA A 208 -5.01 16.33 11.50
N ASP A 209 -6.24 16.01 11.93
CA ASP A 209 -6.79 16.40 13.23
C ASP A 209 -5.99 15.79 14.39
N LEU A 210 -5.68 14.49 14.30
CA LEU A 210 -4.88 13.79 15.33
C LEU A 210 -3.43 14.29 15.40
N PHE A 211 -2.89 14.83 14.30
CA PHE A 211 -1.58 15.49 14.27
C PHE A 211 -1.64 16.94 14.76
N ALA A 212 -2.84 17.48 15.03
CA ALA A 212 -3.08 18.89 15.36
C ALA A 212 -2.56 19.85 14.28
N LEU A 213 -2.77 19.50 13.00
CA LEU A 213 -2.28 20.27 11.84
C LEU A 213 -3.37 21.02 11.07
N ARG A 214 -4.64 20.93 11.49
CA ARG A 214 -5.65 21.89 11.02
C ARG A 214 -5.38 23.25 11.64
N GLU A 215 -4.98 24.21 10.82
CA GLU A 215 -4.92 25.62 11.21
C GLU A 215 -6.33 26.13 11.59
N GLY A 216 -6.45 26.65 12.81
CA GLY A 216 -7.33 27.77 13.17
C GLY A 216 -8.82 27.52 13.34
N VAL A 217 -9.24 26.97 14.48
CA VAL A 217 -10.53 27.36 15.10
C VAL A 217 -10.21 28.28 16.28
N VAL A 218 -10.11 29.57 15.97
CA VAL A 218 -10.49 30.73 16.78
C VAL A 218 -10.19 30.65 18.28
N ASP A 219 -9.05 31.21 18.69
CA ASP A 219 -8.92 31.81 20.03
C ASP A 219 -9.17 33.33 19.91
N ASN A 220 -10.39 33.72 19.53
CA ASN A 220 -10.90 35.08 19.75
C ASN A 220 -11.65 35.10 21.08
N THR A 221 -10.88 35.05 22.16
CA THR A 221 -11.35 35.48 23.48
C THR A 221 -10.30 36.37 24.13
N ASN A 222 -9.99 37.47 23.44
CA ASN A 222 -9.51 38.69 24.08
C ASN A 222 -10.08 39.91 23.35
N VAL A 223 -11.43 40.00 23.36
CA VAL A 223 -12.11 41.30 23.28
C VAL A 223 -12.40 41.73 24.71
N THR A 224 -11.38 42.27 25.38
CA THR A 224 -11.63 43.17 26.51
C THR A 224 -11.67 44.57 25.92
N ALA A 225 -12.84 44.95 25.41
CA ALA A 225 -13.17 46.33 25.13
C ALA A 225 -14.35 46.75 26.00
N LEU A 226 -14.10 47.85 26.71
CA LEU A 226 -15.00 48.88 27.26
C LEU A 226 -15.21 48.94 28.78
N PRO A 227 -15.44 50.14 29.36
CA PRO A 227 -15.25 51.51 28.81
C PRO A 227 -14.46 52.45 29.72
N ALA A 228 -13.93 53.50 29.09
CA ALA A 228 -13.64 54.77 29.75
C ALA A 228 -14.89 55.31 30.44
N ARG A 229 -14.74 55.75 31.69
CA ARG A 229 -15.65 56.73 32.31
C ARG A 229 -14.85 57.92 32.81
N ALA A 230 -15.19 59.07 32.26
CA ALA A 230 -14.86 60.37 32.80
C ALA A 230 -15.73 60.66 34.03
N SER A 231 -15.08 61.10 35.11
CA SER A 231 -15.48 62.18 36.02
C SER A 231 -14.33 62.44 36.98
#